data_AF-M7PDG9-F1
#
_entry.id   AF-M7PDG9-F1
#
_cell.length_a   1.000
_cell.length_b   1.000
_cell.length_c   1.000
_cell.angle_alpha   90.00
_cell.angle_beta   90.00
_cell.angle_gamma   90.00
#
_symmetry.space_group_name_H-M   'P 1'
#
loop_
_entity.id
_entity.type
_entity.pdbx_description
1 polymer ?
#
loop_
_entity_poly.entity_id
_entity_poly.type
_entity_poly.pdbx_seq_one_letter_code
_entity_poly.pdbx_strand_id
1 'polypeptide(L)'
;MFDIGFWEILLISVVALIVVGPERLPRLARVTGLWLGRANATLQGIKSEISKELRAEELKQALRKPDDLPDMNEIINIDEATKPDRASTPTSNKTSDQDNNVK
;
A
#
# COMPACT_ATOMS: atom_id res chain seq x y z
N MET A 1 3.71 9.81 -6.81
CA MET A 1 4.93 9.18 -7.36
C MET A 1 4.61 7.99 -8.27
N PHE A 2 3.64 8.16 -9.17
CA PHE A 2 3.35 7.27 -10.29
C PHE A 2 2.76 8.14 -11.41
N ASP A 3 3.56 9.08 -11.88
CA ASP A 3 3.23 9.93 -13.03
C ASP A 3 3.42 9.12 -14.31
N ILE A 4 2.70 7.99 -14.44
CA ILE A 4 2.73 7.17 -15.64
C ILE A 4 1.83 7.84 -16.67
N GLY A 5 2.45 8.62 -17.55
CA GLY A 5 1.83 9.22 -18.70
C GLY A 5 1.68 8.23 -19.87
N PHE A 6 0.97 8.69 -20.90
CA PHE A 6 0.84 7.94 -22.15
C PHE A 6 2.22 7.60 -22.76
N TRP A 7 3.19 8.50 -22.59
CA TRP A 7 4.55 8.30 -23.07
C TRP A 7 5.30 7.18 -22.35
N GLU A 8 5.20 7.04 -21.02
CA GLU A 8 5.81 5.90 -20.32
C GLU A 8 5.19 4.57 -20.75
N ILE A 9 3.85 4.49 -20.87
CA ILE A 9 3.18 3.26 -21.32
C ILE A 9 3.65 2.87 -22.72
N LEU A 10 3.78 3.84 -23.64
CA LEU A 10 4.28 3.59 -24.99
C LEU A 10 5.71 3.05 -24.96
N LEU A 11 6.61 3.69 -24.19
CA LEU A 11 8.01 3.28 -24.09
C LEU A 11 8.13 1.86 -23.54
N ILE A 12 7.42 1.54 -22.45
CA ILE A 12 7.41 0.20 -21.85
C ILE A 12 6.86 -0.82 -22.84
N SER A 13 5.79 -0.48 -23.57
CA SER A 13 5.22 -1.34 -24.59
C SER A 13 6.24 -1.67 -25.69
N VAL A 14 6.95 -0.67 -26.21
CA VAL A 14 8.01 -0.89 -27.22
C VAL A 14 9.12 -1.81 -26.68
N VAL A 15 9.62 -1.55 -25.48
CA VAL A 15 10.66 -2.39 -24.85
C VAL A 15 10.14 -3.82 -24.66
N ALA A 16 8.92 -3.99 -24.17
CA ALA A 16 8.31 -5.29 -23.98
C ALA A 16 8.13 -6.04 -25.30
N LEU A 17 7.74 -5.36 -26.38
CA LEU A 17 7.64 -5.94 -27.72
C LEU A 17 9.00 -6.41 -28.24
N ILE A 18 10.09 -5.71 -27.93
CA ILE A 18 11.45 -6.13 -28.35
C ILE A 18 11.92 -7.34 -27.55
N VAL A 19 11.76 -7.31 -26.22
CA VAL A 19 12.26 -8.37 -25.32
C VAL A 19 11.44 -9.65 -25.45
N VAL A 20 10.12 -9.53 -25.41
CA VAL A 20 9.20 -10.67 -25.44
C VAL A 20 8.89 -11.07 -26.89
N GLY A 21 8.88 -10.11 -27.81
CA GLY A 21 8.45 -10.28 -29.19
C GLY A 21 6.99 -9.84 -29.40
N PRO A 22 6.68 -9.15 -30.51
CA PRO A 22 5.34 -8.60 -30.76
C PRO A 22 4.24 -9.66 -30.90
N GLU A 23 4.62 -10.88 -31.29
CA GLU A 23 3.70 -12.00 -31.43
C GLU A 23 3.46 -12.76 -30.12
N ARG A 24 4.40 -12.65 -29.17
CA ARG A 24 4.40 -13.45 -27.93
C ARG A 24 3.73 -12.73 -26.78
N LEU A 25 3.91 -11.41 -26.68
CA LEU A 25 3.25 -10.57 -25.68
C LEU A 25 1.71 -10.70 -25.70
N PRO A 26 1.01 -10.58 -26.84
CA PRO A 26 -0.45 -10.77 -26.88
C PRO A 26 -0.85 -12.21 -26.60
N ARG A 27 0.01 -13.18 -26.91
CA ARG A 27 -0.24 -14.60 -26.62
C ARG A 27 -0.19 -14.88 -25.12
N LEU A 28 0.81 -14.34 -24.41
CA LEU A 28 0.92 -14.43 -22.95
C LEU A 28 -0.25 -13.72 -22.27
N ALA A 29 -0.60 -12.51 -22.71
CA ALA A 29 -1.75 -11.77 -22.19
C ALA A 29 -3.06 -12.57 -22.34
N ARG A 30 -3.27 -13.25 -23.48
CA ARG A 30 -4.43 -14.12 -23.68
C ARG A 30 -4.43 -15.33 -22.76
N VAL A 31 -3.29 -15.98 -22.55
CA VAL A 31 -3.19 -17.14 -21.65
C VAL A 31 -3.45 -16.72 -20.22
N THR A 32 -2.73 -15.73 -19.71
CA THR A 32 -2.90 -15.21 -18.35
C THR A 32 -4.31 -14.64 -18.16
N GLY A 33 -4.85 -13.95 -19.16
CA GLY A 33 -6.21 -13.42 -19.14
C GLY A 33 -7.28 -14.51 -19.10
N LEU A 34 -7.09 -15.62 -19.82
CA LEU A 34 -8.01 -16.76 -19.76
C LEU A 34 -7.98 -17.41 -18.37
N TRP A 35 -6.80 -17.54 -17.77
CA TRP A 35 -6.64 -18.11 -16.43
C TRP A 35 -7.27 -17.22 -15.36
N LEU A 36 -7.00 -15.91 -15.40
CA LEU A 36 -7.58 -14.95 -14.47
C LEU A 36 -9.09 -14.81 -14.67
N GLY A 37 -9.56 -14.85 -15.93
CA GLY A 37 -10.98 -14.82 -16.27
C GLY A 37 -11.72 -16.06 -15.75
N ARG A 38 -11.13 -17.24 -15.89
CA ARG A 38 -11.66 -18.49 -15.33
C ARG A 38 -11.76 -18.44 -13.81
N ALA A 39 -10.71 -17.94 -13.15
CA ALA A 39 -10.70 -17.77 -11.70
C ALA A 39 -11.79 -16.78 -11.25
N ASN A 40 -11.88 -15.62 -11.91
CA ASN A 40 -12.89 -14.60 -11.61
C ASN A 40 -14.33 -15.12 -11.82
N ALA A 41 -14.57 -15.90 -12.88
CA ALA A 41 -15.87 -16.53 -13.13
C ALA A 41 -16.26 -17.52 -12.01
N THR A 42 -15.28 -18.26 -11.47
CA THR A 42 -15.51 -19.21 -10.36
C THR A 42 -15.84 -18.45 -9.07
N LEU A 43 -15.14 -17.35 -8.78
CA LEU A 43 -15.43 -16.47 -7.64
C LEU A 43 -16.80 -15.80 -7.75
N GLN A 44 -17.24 -15.45 -8.96
CA GLN A 44 -18.56 -14.87 -9.21
C GLN A 44 -19.68 -15.88 -9.02
N GLY A 45 -19.48 -17.14 -9.44
CA GLY A 45 -20.44 -18.22 -9.16
C GLY A 45 -20.63 -18.44 -7.66
N ILE A 46 -19.52 -18.55 -6.92
CA ILE A 46 -19.53 -18.73 -5.45
C ILE A 46 -20.16 -17.51 -4.76
N LYS A 47 -19.82 -16.28 -5.15
CA LYS A 47 -20.48 -15.06 -4.62
C LYS A 47 -21.98 -15.06 -4.92
N SER A 48 -22.40 -15.52 -6.09
CA SER A 48 -23.80 -15.58 -6.49
C SER A 48 -24.59 -16.61 -5.67
N GLU A 49 -23.99 -17.76 -5.36
CA GLU A 49 -24.59 -18.79 -4.52
C GLU A 49 -24.65 -18.33 -3.06
N ILE A 50 -23.55 -17.79 -2.53
CA ILE A 50 -23.49 -17.22 -1.19
C ILE A 50 -24.50 -16.08 -1.04
N SER A 51 -24.60 -15.15 -1.99
CA SER A 51 -25.57 -14.05 -1.90
C SER A 51 -27.04 -14.52 -1.93
N LYS A 52 -27.29 -15.73 -2.47
CA LYS A 52 -28.62 -16.32 -2.56
C LYS A 52 -29.04 -17.05 -1.28
N GLU A 53 -28.08 -17.47 -0.46
CA GLU A 53 -28.33 -18.39 0.68
C GLU A 53 -27.77 -17.87 2.03
N LEU A 54 -26.75 -17.00 2.01
CA LEU A 54 -26.07 -16.42 3.18
C LEU A 54 -25.95 -14.89 3.02
N ARG A 55 -26.32 -14.17 4.08
CA ARG A 55 -26.34 -12.71 4.14
C ARG A 55 -25.00 -12.12 3.66
N ALA A 56 -25.03 -11.37 2.56
CA ALA A 56 -23.89 -10.63 2.00
C ALA A 56 -23.17 -9.73 3.03
N GLU A 57 -23.83 -9.45 4.17
CA GLU A 57 -23.32 -8.69 5.30
C GLU A 57 -22.13 -9.37 6.01
N GLU A 58 -22.08 -10.69 6.15
CA GLU A 58 -20.97 -11.38 6.83
C GLU A 58 -19.69 -11.37 5.99
N LEU A 59 -19.81 -11.62 4.69
CA LEU A 59 -18.67 -11.56 3.76
C LEU A 59 -18.17 -10.12 3.58
N LYS A 60 -19.09 -9.14 3.61
CA LYS A 60 -18.76 -7.71 3.61
C LYS A 60 -18.03 -7.29 4.90
N GLN A 61 -18.35 -7.91 6.04
CA GLN A 61 -17.69 -7.65 7.32
C GLN A 61 -16.30 -8.29 7.40
N ALA A 62 -16.11 -9.49 6.86
CA ALA A 62 -14.80 -10.14 6.74
C ALA A 62 -13.84 -9.38 5.80
N LEU A 63 -14.35 -8.86 4.68
CA LEU A 63 -13.59 -8.02 3.74
C LEU A 63 -13.30 -6.60 4.27
N ARG A 64 -14.01 -6.17 5.32
CA ARG A 64 -13.80 -4.89 6.03
C ARG A 64 -12.80 -4.97 7.18
N LYS A 65 -12.30 -6.16 7.52
CA LYS A 65 -11.23 -6.36 8.51
C LYS A 65 -9.77 -6.36 7.97
N PRO A 66 -9.37 -5.61 6.91
CA PRO A 66 -7.96 -5.38 6.60
C PRO A 66 -7.20 -4.45 7.56
N ASP A 67 -7.87 -3.74 8.47
CA ASP A 67 -7.27 -2.62 9.21
C ASP A 67 -6.52 -2.99 10.52
N ASP A 68 -6.27 -4.27 10.80
CA ASP A 68 -5.68 -4.73 12.07
C ASP A 68 -4.19 -5.13 11.94
N LEU A 69 -3.52 -4.69 10.86
CA LEU A 69 -2.06 -4.79 10.76
C LEU A 69 -1.46 -3.49 11.34
N PRO A 70 -0.82 -3.53 12.53
CA PRO A 70 -0.09 -2.38 13.03
C PRO A 70 0.98 -1.99 12.01
N ASP A 71 0.99 -0.71 11.66
CA ASP A 71 1.96 -0.07 10.78
C ASP A 71 3.37 -0.49 11.19
N MET A 72 4.04 -1.26 10.33
CA MET A 72 5.44 -1.65 10.49
C MET A 72 6.35 -0.48 10.09
N ASN A 73 6.08 0.71 10.61
CA ASN A 73 6.83 1.94 10.37
C ASN A 73 7.62 2.41 11.61
N GLU A 74 7.58 1.66 12.72
CA GLU A 74 8.30 2.03 13.96
C GLU A 74 9.71 1.42 14.06
N ILE A 75 10.09 0.51 13.17
CA ILE A 75 11.42 -0.13 13.12
C ILE A 75 12.33 0.48 12.04
N ILE A 76 12.26 1.80 11.83
CA ILE A 76 13.34 2.56 11.16
C ILE A 76 13.53 3.91 11.88
N ASN A 77 13.70 3.86 13.20
CA ASN A 77 14.37 4.92 13.97
C ASN A 77 15.40 4.24 14.88
N ILE A 78 16.33 3.54 14.25
CA ILE A 78 17.59 3.12 14.88
C ILE A 78 18.70 3.78 14.06
N ASP A 79 18.78 5.10 14.11
CA ASP A 79 19.98 5.82 13.65
C ASP A 79 20.38 6.97 14.58
N GLU A 80 19.99 6.89 15.86
CA GLU A 80 20.44 7.86 16.86
C GLU A 80 21.00 7.17 18.12
N ALA A 81 22.00 6.33 17.90
CA ALA A 81 22.98 6.06 18.93
C ALA A 81 24.34 5.80 18.27
N THR A 82 25.27 6.74 18.50
CA THR A 82 26.74 6.62 18.37
C THR A 82 27.37 7.50 17.29
N LYS A 83 27.62 8.78 17.60
CA LYS A 83 29.00 9.27 17.88
C LYS A 83 29.05 10.70 18.45
N PRO A 84 30.15 11.03 19.17
CA PRO A 84 30.19 12.01 20.25
C PRO A 84 30.73 13.39 19.82
N ASP A 85 30.69 14.32 20.77
CA ASP A 85 31.48 15.55 20.87
C ASP A 85 31.27 16.62 19.80
N ARG A 86 30.50 17.67 20.14
CA ARG A 86 31.02 19.05 20.32
C ARG A 86 29.92 20.08 20.66
N ALA A 87 30.14 20.75 21.79
CA ALA A 87 29.85 22.16 22.05
C ALA A 87 28.39 22.68 22.06
N SER A 88 27.88 22.87 23.30
CA SER A 88 27.35 24.13 23.83
C SER A 88 26.40 24.98 22.95
N THR A 89 25.13 25.10 23.35
CA THR A 89 24.58 26.31 24.00
C THR A 89 23.08 26.16 24.34
N PRO A 90 22.64 26.68 25.50
CA PRO A 90 21.24 26.66 25.92
C PRO A 90 20.54 27.95 25.45
N THR A 91 19.44 27.81 24.71
CA THR A 91 18.52 28.92 24.40
C THR A 91 17.17 28.54 24.99
N SER A 92 16.91 28.92 26.24
CA SER A 92 16.31 30.21 26.61
C SER A 92 14.83 30.30 26.23
N ASN A 93 13.98 29.83 27.12
CA ASN A 93 12.56 30.14 27.20
C ASN A 93 12.20 30.30 28.69
N LYS A 94 12.25 31.55 29.10
CA LYS A 94 11.89 32.09 30.42
C LYS A 94 10.51 32.72 30.27
N THR A 95 9.53 32.27 31.05
CA THR A 95 8.35 33.02 31.56
C THR A 95 7.59 31.99 32.43
N SER A 96 7.84 31.90 33.73
CA SER A 96 7.33 32.78 34.79
C SER A 96 5.80 32.84 34.84
N ASP A 97 5.17 31.75 35.24
CA ASP A 97 3.86 31.76 35.89
C ASP A 97 3.98 30.95 37.19
N GLN A 98 4.43 31.65 38.23
CA GLN A 98 4.43 31.16 39.60
C GLN A 98 3.94 32.31 40.49
N ASP A 99 2.63 32.52 40.49
CA ASP A 99 1.97 33.24 41.58
C ASP A 99 0.87 32.34 42.13
N ASN A 100 1.22 31.69 43.23
CA ASN A 100 0.47 30.63 43.87
C ASN A 100 -0.29 31.28 45.03
N ASN A 101 -1.60 31.46 44.84
CA ASN A 101 -2.53 31.96 45.83
C ASN A 101 -2.70 30.94 46.97
N VAL A 102 -2.04 31.19 48.10
CA VAL A 102 -2.36 30.55 49.39
C VAL A 102 -2.31 31.63 50.48
N LYS A 103 -3.46 32.17 50.86
CA LYS A 103 -3.79 32.44 52.25
C LYS A 103 -5.30 32.55 52.47
#